data_AF-C1EC37-F1
#
_entry.id   AF-C1EC37-F1
#
_cell.length_a   1.000
_cell.length_b   1.000
_cell.length_c   1.000
_cell.angle_alpha   90.00
_cell.angle_beta   90.00
_cell.angle_gamma   90.00
#
_symmetry.space_group_name_H-M   'P 1'
#
loop_
_entity.id
_entity.type
_entity.pdbx_description
1 polymer ?
#
loop_
_entity_poly.entity_id
_entity_poly.type
_entity_poly.pdbx_seq_one_letter_code
_entity_poly.pdbx_strand_id
1 'polypeptide(L)'
;MDTIIKNLKVIYTQATLRYAYLVNEDLAAGTDWNEHQAEGFAFYNNIAPYVKAKSATGHNMLENYFNPKVVPDSYNFFGYCKAKAVLQAADSAVWSAMGTFEDDITCPTTFPTEGVITTKAGSYVPVNQIGASLSFAGAIKAVTSLLDESVVYTTVKSKYNAVGLRGEAGQKRTGEPYYASAIKFFKEADWVNKYIETAFDSSSTLATAARLEIIEKTARDNVAVQAVISDLYKAQATTDADLSTVFWDHAAAKYLGPDITDANTDRSQTIYARADKRAANYGTLDSTGKFALANKAVIDELKAASTIPSRKTAYTKIVTQIKVIYAQCVLRYAYLIDANLGNYVEYQAEGQAFWKILAPWVNDVDENGAIYLDGIFDTARAPTHGDHFCHAKEIIAKLNLPATDFGTLEGTAGIDCTGRTAPADAAAWLATAAPVSAAPATLRAGIFAALASVAAALLLA
;
A
#
# COMPACT_ATOMS: atom_id res chain seq x y z
N MET A 1 16.27 14.36 -46.76
CA MET A 1 15.51 13.21 -46.22
C MET A 1 15.50 13.24 -44.69
N ASP A 2 16.65 13.54 -44.06
CA ASP A 2 16.81 13.56 -42.60
C ASP A 2 15.90 14.53 -41.85
N THR A 3 15.62 15.72 -42.38
CA THR A 3 14.72 16.70 -41.73
C THR A 3 13.27 16.22 -41.65
N ILE A 4 12.77 15.57 -42.71
CA ILE A 4 11.39 15.06 -42.74
C ILE A 4 11.25 13.91 -41.72
N ILE A 5 12.19 12.97 -41.72
CA ILE A 5 12.18 11.85 -40.76
C ILE A 5 12.30 12.37 -39.33
N LYS A 6 13.17 13.36 -39.07
CA LYS A 6 13.29 14.00 -37.76
C LYS A 6 11.95 14.60 -37.32
N ASN A 7 11.27 15.36 -38.18
CA ASN A 7 10.00 15.99 -37.83
C ASN A 7 8.88 14.97 -37.60
N LEU A 8 8.85 13.86 -38.37
CA LEU A 8 7.92 12.76 -38.11
C LEU A 8 8.17 12.13 -36.73
N LYS A 9 9.44 11.89 -36.37
CA LYS A 9 9.80 11.39 -35.02
C LYS A 9 9.36 12.35 -33.92
N VAL A 10 9.47 13.67 -34.11
CA VAL A 10 8.97 14.66 -33.14
C VAL A 10 7.48 14.45 -32.88
N ILE A 11 6.66 14.38 -33.95
CA ILE A 11 5.21 14.21 -33.83
C ILE A 11 4.86 12.93 -33.05
N TYR A 12 5.45 11.80 -33.42
CA TYR A 12 5.16 10.52 -32.74
C TYR A 12 5.74 10.45 -31.32
N THR A 13 6.83 11.16 -31.03
CA THR A 13 7.37 11.26 -29.67
C THR A 13 6.46 12.12 -28.79
N GLN A 14 5.90 13.23 -29.32
CA GLN A 14 4.90 14.06 -28.63
C GLN A 14 3.65 13.25 -28.32
N ALA A 15 3.11 12.53 -29.32
CA ALA A 15 1.94 11.68 -29.14
C ALA A 15 2.21 10.58 -28.09
N THR A 16 3.31 9.83 -28.23
CA THR A 16 3.69 8.80 -27.25
C THR A 16 3.75 9.35 -25.83
N LEU A 17 4.35 10.53 -25.64
CA LEU A 17 4.47 11.15 -24.33
C LEU A 17 3.12 11.64 -23.77
N ARG A 18 2.26 12.21 -24.62
CA ARG A 18 0.89 12.59 -24.25
C ARG A 18 0.09 11.38 -23.76
N TYR A 19 0.13 10.27 -24.48
CA TYR A 19 -0.58 9.07 -24.07
C TYR A 19 0.03 8.40 -22.85
N ALA A 20 1.34 8.56 -22.63
CA ALA A 20 1.93 8.12 -21.38
C ALA A 20 1.32 8.86 -20.17
N TYR A 21 1.08 10.16 -20.32
CA TYR A 21 0.41 11.00 -19.34
C TYR A 21 -1.07 10.64 -19.17
N LEU A 22 -1.82 10.48 -20.27
CA LEU A 22 -3.25 10.16 -20.20
C LEU A 22 -3.52 8.81 -19.51
N VAL A 23 -2.73 7.77 -19.81
CA VAL A 23 -2.82 6.49 -19.06
C VAL A 23 -2.54 6.72 -17.58
N ASN A 24 -1.59 7.60 -17.25
CA ASN A 24 -1.27 7.96 -15.87
C ASN A 24 -2.46 8.64 -15.16
N GLU A 25 -3.15 9.55 -15.84
CA GLU A 25 -4.35 10.23 -15.33
C GLU A 25 -5.50 9.24 -15.16
N ASP A 26 -5.71 8.31 -16.09
CA ASP A 26 -6.75 7.29 -15.96
C ASP A 26 -6.52 6.41 -14.73
N LEU A 27 -5.29 5.94 -14.56
CA LEU A 27 -4.89 5.16 -13.40
C LEU A 27 -5.08 5.95 -12.10
N ALA A 28 -4.75 7.24 -12.09
CA ALA A 28 -4.91 8.11 -10.93
C ALA A 28 -6.38 8.41 -10.60
N ALA A 29 -7.23 8.57 -11.62
CA ALA A 29 -8.66 8.75 -11.47
C ALA A 29 -9.39 7.44 -11.12
N GLY A 30 -8.80 6.30 -11.44
CA GLY A 30 -9.44 4.98 -11.37
C GLY A 30 -10.45 4.79 -12.51
N THR A 31 -10.21 5.41 -13.67
CA THR A 31 -11.01 5.26 -14.89
C THR A 31 -10.41 4.20 -15.82
N ASP A 32 -11.14 3.86 -16.87
CA ASP A 32 -10.65 2.91 -17.86
C ASP A 32 -9.48 3.50 -18.65
N TRP A 33 -8.34 2.81 -18.63
CA TRP A 33 -7.10 3.21 -19.31
C TRP A 33 -6.93 2.53 -20.67
N ASN A 34 -7.76 1.56 -21.03
CA ASN A 34 -7.55 0.68 -22.19
C ASN A 34 -7.43 1.46 -23.51
N GLU A 35 -8.28 2.48 -23.70
CA GLU A 35 -8.28 3.33 -24.90
C GLU A 35 -6.95 4.09 -25.02
N HIS A 36 -6.60 4.88 -24.01
CA HIS A 36 -5.36 5.67 -24.03
C HIS A 36 -4.11 4.79 -24.08
N GLN A 37 -4.12 3.61 -23.49
CA GLN A 37 -3.01 2.67 -23.58
C GLN A 37 -2.85 2.13 -25.01
N ALA A 38 -3.95 1.72 -25.66
CA ALA A 38 -3.93 1.23 -27.03
C ALA A 38 -3.53 2.31 -28.04
N GLU A 39 -4.00 3.55 -27.85
CA GLU A 39 -3.57 4.69 -28.67
C GLU A 39 -2.09 4.98 -28.48
N GLY A 40 -1.61 5.02 -27.23
CA GLY A 40 -0.19 5.15 -26.91
C GLY A 40 0.68 4.07 -27.55
N PHE A 41 0.20 2.81 -27.58
CA PHE A 41 0.87 1.71 -28.27
C PHE A 41 0.99 1.95 -29.78
N ALA A 42 -0.08 2.40 -30.42
CA ALA A 42 -0.09 2.71 -31.84
C ALA A 42 0.92 3.82 -32.19
N PHE A 43 0.96 4.90 -31.40
CA PHE A 43 1.93 5.98 -31.60
C PHE A 43 3.37 5.54 -31.34
N TYR A 44 3.60 4.81 -30.24
CA TYR A 44 4.93 4.34 -29.88
C TYR A 44 5.53 3.43 -30.95
N ASN A 45 4.73 2.55 -31.56
CA ASN A 45 5.20 1.62 -32.58
C ASN A 45 5.82 2.30 -33.82
N ASN A 46 5.45 3.56 -34.10
CA ASN A 46 6.08 4.34 -35.18
C ASN A 46 7.53 4.74 -34.87
N ILE A 47 7.90 4.81 -33.59
CA ILE A 47 9.23 5.21 -33.13
C ILE A 47 10.00 4.10 -32.40
N ALA A 48 9.34 2.97 -32.09
CA ALA A 48 9.91 1.85 -31.34
C ALA A 48 11.24 1.33 -31.91
N PRO A 49 11.43 1.16 -33.25
CA PRO A 49 12.71 0.71 -33.78
C PRO A 49 13.88 1.64 -33.43
N TYR A 50 13.64 2.96 -33.40
CA TYR A 50 14.67 3.95 -33.06
C TYR A 50 14.98 3.96 -31.57
N VAL A 51 13.96 3.82 -30.72
CA VAL A 51 14.14 3.69 -29.27
C VAL A 51 14.89 2.41 -28.93
N LYS A 52 14.50 1.27 -29.53
CA LYS A 52 15.15 -0.03 -29.33
C LYS A 52 16.62 -0.01 -29.74
N ALA A 53 16.95 0.64 -30.86
CA ALA A 53 18.32 0.81 -31.32
C ALA A 53 19.21 1.61 -30.35
N LYS A 54 18.60 2.42 -29.47
CA LYS A 54 19.29 3.27 -28.49
C LYS A 54 19.32 2.65 -27.10
N SER A 55 18.22 2.05 -26.68
CA SER A 55 18.07 1.40 -25.39
C SER A 55 17.05 0.27 -25.49
N ALA A 56 17.53 -0.97 -25.50
CA ALA A 56 16.67 -2.14 -25.45
C ALA A 56 15.83 -2.16 -24.16
N THR A 57 16.42 -1.80 -23.02
CA THR A 57 15.70 -1.70 -21.74
C THR A 57 14.63 -0.62 -21.78
N GLY A 58 14.93 0.56 -22.34
CA GLY A 58 13.95 1.63 -22.49
C GLY A 58 12.80 1.26 -23.43
N HIS A 59 13.10 0.52 -24.50
CA HIS A 59 12.09 -0.06 -25.37
C HIS A 59 11.18 -1.04 -24.65
N ASN A 60 11.75 -2.00 -23.91
CA ASN A 60 10.97 -2.99 -23.16
C ASN A 60 10.07 -2.32 -22.12
N MET A 61 10.53 -1.24 -21.49
CA MET A 61 9.71 -0.45 -20.56
C MET A 61 8.47 0.14 -21.27
N LEU A 62 8.67 0.87 -22.37
CA LEU A 62 7.59 1.50 -23.12
C LEU A 62 6.64 0.48 -23.78
N GLU A 63 7.19 -0.60 -24.32
CA GLU A 63 6.42 -1.69 -24.89
C GLU A 63 5.51 -2.33 -23.84
N ASN A 64 6.02 -2.62 -22.64
CA ASN A 64 5.22 -3.17 -21.55
C ASN A 64 4.17 -2.18 -21.05
N TYR A 65 4.55 -0.91 -20.86
CA TYR A 65 3.63 0.12 -20.35
C TYR A 65 2.45 0.35 -21.28
N PHE A 66 2.66 0.31 -22.60
CA PHE A 66 1.62 0.49 -23.60
C PHE A 66 1.00 -0.83 -24.08
N ASN A 67 1.42 -2.00 -23.60
CA ASN A 67 0.89 -3.26 -24.09
C ASN A 67 -0.59 -3.43 -23.69
N PRO A 68 -1.55 -3.45 -24.64
CA PRO A 68 -2.98 -3.57 -24.34
C PRO A 68 -3.39 -4.90 -23.69
N LYS A 69 -2.47 -5.87 -23.63
CA LYS A 69 -2.69 -7.14 -22.95
C LYS A 69 -2.30 -7.10 -21.47
N VAL A 70 -1.55 -6.09 -21.05
CA VAL A 70 -1.00 -5.97 -19.70
C VAL A 70 -1.64 -4.79 -19.01
N VAL A 71 -2.07 -4.99 -17.77
CA VAL A 71 -2.55 -3.90 -16.93
C VAL A 71 -1.36 -2.97 -16.63
N PRO A 72 -1.40 -1.69 -17.05
CA PRO A 72 -0.36 -0.75 -16.71
C PRO A 72 -0.43 -0.42 -15.22
N ASP A 73 0.72 -0.47 -14.55
CA ASP A 73 0.91 0.20 -13.26
C ASP A 73 1.54 1.56 -13.53
N SER A 74 1.16 2.57 -12.75
CA SER A 74 1.89 3.84 -12.68
C SER A 74 1.55 4.57 -11.39
N TYR A 75 2.56 4.79 -10.56
CA TYR A 75 2.43 5.57 -9.34
C TYR A 75 3.48 6.67 -9.35
N ASN A 76 3.18 7.79 -8.69
CA ASN A 76 4.06 8.95 -8.65
C ASN A 76 4.56 9.37 -10.05
N PHE A 77 3.64 9.37 -11.03
CA PHE A 77 3.91 9.68 -12.44
C PHE A 77 4.93 8.77 -13.14
N PHE A 78 5.21 7.57 -12.64
CA PHE A 78 6.27 6.70 -13.16
C PHE A 78 6.19 6.48 -14.67
N GLY A 79 5.03 6.07 -15.20
CA GLY A 79 4.82 5.77 -16.62
C GLY A 79 5.19 6.95 -17.52
N TYR A 80 4.56 8.10 -17.29
CA TYR A 80 4.91 9.35 -18.00
C TYR A 80 6.39 9.74 -17.82
N CYS A 81 6.88 9.77 -16.60
CA CYS A 81 8.23 10.29 -16.31
C CYS A 81 9.34 9.38 -16.82
N LYS A 82 9.15 8.07 -16.75
CA LYS A 82 10.09 7.11 -17.30
C LYS A 82 10.00 7.12 -18.83
N ALA A 83 8.81 7.28 -19.42
CA ALA A 83 8.65 7.46 -20.86
C ALA A 83 9.40 8.70 -21.35
N LYS A 84 9.22 9.84 -20.66
CA LYS A 84 9.95 11.09 -20.88
C LYS A 84 11.47 10.86 -20.89
N ALA A 85 12.00 10.22 -19.85
CA ALA A 85 13.43 9.95 -19.73
C ALA A 85 13.96 9.05 -20.87
N VAL A 86 13.23 7.98 -21.21
CA VAL A 86 13.60 7.06 -22.29
C VAL A 86 13.60 7.76 -23.65
N LEU A 87 12.53 8.52 -23.96
CA LEU A 87 12.38 9.22 -25.23
C LEU A 87 13.42 10.33 -25.39
N GLN A 88 13.70 11.08 -24.32
CA GLN A 88 14.76 12.09 -24.28
C GLN A 88 16.14 11.48 -24.57
N ALA A 89 16.44 10.33 -23.97
CA ALA A 89 17.72 9.64 -24.17
C ALA A 89 17.85 8.99 -25.55
N ALA A 90 16.74 8.61 -26.19
CA ALA A 90 16.75 7.95 -27.49
C ALA A 90 17.25 8.89 -28.61
N ASP A 91 16.80 10.15 -28.63
CA ASP A 91 17.17 11.09 -29.69
C ASP A 91 17.13 12.54 -29.18
N SER A 92 18.29 13.07 -28.76
CA SER A 92 18.40 14.43 -28.24
C SER A 92 18.04 15.51 -29.26
N ALA A 93 18.27 15.25 -30.56
CA ALA A 93 17.95 16.20 -31.62
C ALA A 93 16.44 16.30 -31.85
N VAL A 94 15.72 15.17 -31.75
CA VAL A 94 14.25 15.14 -31.70
C VAL A 94 13.75 15.81 -30.43
N TRP A 95 14.34 15.47 -29.28
CA TRP A 95 13.93 16.01 -27.98
C TRP A 95 13.99 17.54 -27.93
N SER A 96 15.06 18.15 -28.42
CA SER A 96 15.19 19.63 -28.48
C SER A 96 14.14 20.31 -29.37
N ALA A 97 13.42 19.56 -30.22
CA ALA A 97 12.36 20.08 -31.09
C ALA A 97 10.95 19.76 -30.59
N MET A 98 10.80 19.09 -29.44
CA MET A 98 9.51 18.65 -28.87
C MET A 98 8.62 19.79 -28.36
N GLY A 99 9.22 20.93 -28.03
CA GLY A 99 8.54 22.00 -27.29
C GLY A 99 8.29 21.63 -25.83
N THR A 100 7.33 22.30 -25.20
CA THR A 100 6.94 22.09 -23.81
C THR A 100 5.58 21.38 -23.76
N PHE A 101 5.46 20.35 -22.93
CA PHE A 101 4.18 19.69 -22.69
C PHE A 101 3.23 20.64 -21.96
N GLU A 102 1.94 20.60 -22.29
CA GLU A 102 0.97 21.57 -21.75
C GLU A 102 0.76 21.43 -20.23
N ASP A 103 0.94 20.21 -19.71
CA ASP A 103 0.85 19.93 -18.29
C ASP A 103 2.24 20.00 -17.62
N ASP A 104 2.35 20.85 -16.59
CA ASP A 104 3.58 21.05 -15.82
C ASP A 104 3.80 19.89 -14.81
N ILE A 105 4.18 18.72 -15.34
CA ILE A 105 4.45 17.53 -14.53
C ILE A 105 5.90 17.52 -14.06
N THR A 106 6.08 17.65 -12.74
CA THR A 106 7.37 17.47 -12.08
C THR A 106 7.67 15.99 -11.90
N CYS A 107 8.63 15.49 -12.66
CA CYS A 107 9.08 14.10 -12.55
C CYS A 107 10.02 13.87 -11.37
N PRO A 108 9.96 12.69 -10.71
CA PRO A 108 10.98 12.28 -9.76
C PRO A 108 12.37 12.34 -10.39
N THR A 109 13.36 12.81 -9.64
CA THR A 109 14.76 12.89 -10.10
C THR A 109 15.44 11.52 -10.13
N THR A 110 14.93 10.56 -9.37
CA THR A 110 15.37 9.17 -9.33
C THR A 110 14.17 8.24 -9.49
N PHE A 111 14.37 7.15 -10.22
CA PHE A 111 13.41 6.05 -10.32
C PHE A 111 13.88 4.88 -9.46
N PRO A 112 12.95 4.07 -8.92
CA PRO A 112 13.32 2.83 -8.25
C PRO A 112 14.22 1.96 -9.14
N THR A 113 15.23 1.34 -8.53
CA THR A 113 16.09 0.42 -9.26
C THR A 113 15.30 -0.81 -9.72
N GLU A 114 15.27 -1.04 -11.03
CA GLU A 114 14.60 -2.20 -11.64
C GLU A 114 15.53 -3.44 -11.61
N GLY A 115 14.97 -4.62 -11.39
CA GLY A 115 15.72 -5.88 -11.32
C GLY A 115 15.51 -6.62 -10.01
N VAL A 116 16.57 -7.27 -9.51
CA VAL A 116 16.52 -8.06 -8.26
C VAL A 116 16.13 -7.16 -7.08
N ILE A 117 15.11 -7.55 -6.33
CA ILE A 117 14.74 -6.89 -5.07
C ILE A 117 15.42 -7.64 -3.93
N THR A 118 16.44 -7.05 -3.32
CA THR A 118 17.15 -7.59 -2.16
C THR A 118 16.63 -6.99 -0.87
N THR A 119 16.27 -7.85 0.08
CA THR A 119 15.83 -7.48 1.43
C THR A 119 16.67 -8.16 2.49
N LYS A 120 16.47 -7.78 3.75
CA LYS A 120 17.13 -8.46 4.87
C LYS A 120 16.63 -9.91 5.01
N ALA A 121 15.37 -10.18 4.62
CA ALA A 121 14.78 -11.52 4.67
C ALA A 121 15.17 -12.41 3.46
N GLY A 122 15.76 -11.82 2.40
CA GLY A 122 16.17 -12.52 1.18
C GLY A 122 15.96 -11.68 -0.07
N SER A 123 16.17 -12.27 -1.25
CA SER A 123 15.99 -11.60 -2.54
C SER A 123 14.93 -12.26 -3.41
N TYR A 124 14.26 -11.44 -4.21
CA TYR A 124 13.31 -11.85 -5.25
C TYR A 124 13.81 -11.39 -6.62
N VAL A 125 13.72 -12.26 -7.63
CA VAL A 125 14.14 -11.96 -9.00
C VAL A 125 12.88 -11.89 -9.87
N PRO A 126 12.39 -10.69 -10.20
CA PRO A 126 11.25 -10.55 -11.10
C PRO A 126 11.63 -10.99 -12.52
N VAL A 127 10.66 -11.49 -13.27
CA VAL A 127 10.82 -11.81 -14.69
C VAL A 127 10.43 -10.59 -15.55
N ASN A 128 9.45 -9.82 -15.08
CA ASN A 128 8.90 -8.66 -15.77
C ASN A 128 9.47 -7.35 -15.24
N GLN A 129 9.24 -6.26 -15.99
CA GLN A 129 9.56 -4.92 -15.52
C GLN A 129 8.64 -4.52 -14.37
N ILE A 130 9.22 -4.11 -13.24
CA ILE A 130 8.50 -3.81 -12.00
C ILE A 130 8.68 -2.37 -11.53
N GLY A 131 9.37 -1.52 -12.29
CA GLY A 131 9.69 -0.15 -11.86
C GLY A 131 8.44 0.67 -11.48
N ALA A 132 7.35 0.49 -12.23
CA ALA A 132 6.07 1.10 -11.92
C ALA A 132 5.52 0.60 -10.57
N SER A 133 5.42 -0.71 -10.36
CA SER A 133 4.95 -1.27 -9.09
C SER A 133 5.86 -0.89 -7.90
N LEU A 134 7.18 -0.77 -8.10
CA LEU A 134 8.12 -0.29 -7.08
C LEU A 134 7.89 1.19 -6.73
N SER A 135 7.44 2.01 -7.69
CA SER A 135 7.15 3.43 -7.46
C SER A 135 5.96 3.68 -6.53
N PHE A 136 5.15 2.64 -6.26
CA PHE A 136 4.04 2.68 -5.31
C PHE A 136 4.47 3.17 -3.92
N ALA A 137 5.62 2.68 -3.43
CA ALA A 137 6.17 3.11 -2.14
C ALA A 137 6.56 4.61 -2.14
N GLY A 138 7.07 5.10 -3.27
CA GLY A 138 7.37 6.52 -3.47
C GLY A 138 6.10 7.38 -3.55
N ALA A 139 5.02 6.87 -4.13
CA ALA A 139 3.72 7.54 -4.13
C ALA A 139 3.15 7.69 -2.72
N ILE A 140 3.23 6.64 -1.88
CA ILE A 140 2.87 6.72 -0.46
C ILE A 140 3.73 7.78 0.23
N LYS A 141 5.07 7.72 0.04
CA LYS A 141 5.98 8.70 0.64
C LYS A 141 5.64 10.13 0.25
N ALA A 142 5.30 10.37 -1.01
CA ALA A 142 4.92 11.69 -1.51
C ALA A 142 3.70 12.27 -0.77
N VAL A 143 2.76 11.43 -0.33
CA VAL A 143 1.62 11.84 0.51
C VAL A 143 2.03 11.99 1.97
N THR A 144 2.69 10.99 2.55
CA THR A 144 3.01 10.97 3.98
C THR A 144 4.02 12.03 4.38
N SER A 145 4.91 12.46 3.47
CA SER A 145 5.87 13.54 3.73
C SER A 145 5.22 14.93 3.84
N LEU A 146 3.93 15.07 3.51
CA LEU A 146 3.16 16.30 3.70
C LEU A 146 2.39 16.33 5.03
N LEU A 147 2.48 15.25 5.82
CA LEU A 147 1.85 15.15 7.12
C LEU A 147 2.83 15.69 8.15
N ASP A 148 2.63 16.93 8.58
CA ASP A 148 3.39 17.55 9.65
C ASP A 148 2.48 18.47 10.49
N GLU A 149 3.05 19.20 11.46
CA GLU A 149 2.32 20.10 12.34
C GLU A 149 1.65 21.27 11.59
N SER A 150 2.12 21.60 10.38
CA SER A 150 1.62 22.63 9.47
C SER A 150 0.80 22.07 8.30
N VAL A 151 0.31 20.83 8.42
CA VAL A 151 -0.39 20.13 7.35
C VAL A 151 -1.48 20.97 6.68
N VAL A 152 -1.46 20.98 5.35
CA VAL A 152 -2.50 21.57 4.51
C VAL A 152 -3.26 20.45 3.82
N TYR A 153 -4.39 20.02 4.40
CA TYR A 153 -5.13 18.83 3.96
C TYR A 153 -5.58 18.84 2.49
N THR A 154 -5.89 20.01 1.94
CA THR A 154 -6.22 20.15 0.51
C THR A 154 -5.02 19.81 -0.39
N THR A 155 -3.81 20.21 0.00
CA THR A 155 -2.57 19.84 -0.68
C THR A 155 -2.29 18.34 -0.56
N VAL A 156 -2.50 17.76 0.62
CA VAL A 156 -2.34 16.31 0.82
C VAL A 156 -3.33 15.52 -0.04
N LYS A 157 -4.60 15.92 -0.08
CA LYS A 157 -5.63 15.31 -0.93
C LYS A 157 -5.26 15.41 -2.40
N SER A 158 -4.85 16.60 -2.85
CA SER A 158 -4.40 16.82 -4.23
C SER A 158 -3.23 15.89 -4.58
N LYS A 159 -2.26 15.75 -3.68
CA LYS A 159 -1.13 14.83 -3.87
C LYS A 159 -1.58 13.37 -3.93
N TYR A 160 -2.43 12.93 -3.01
CA TYR A 160 -3.00 11.57 -2.97
C TYR A 160 -3.72 11.20 -4.26
N ASN A 161 -4.49 12.14 -4.82
CA ASN A 161 -5.15 11.97 -6.11
C ASN A 161 -4.14 11.85 -7.25
N ALA A 162 -3.19 12.78 -7.31
CA ALA A 162 -2.28 12.91 -8.44
C ALA A 162 -1.26 11.77 -8.55
N VAL A 163 -0.84 11.16 -7.43
CA VAL A 163 0.22 10.13 -7.44
C VAL A 163 -0.28 8.70 -7.66
N GLY A 164 -1.56 8.52 -7.98
CA GLY A 164 -2.13 7.21 -8.33
C GLY A 164 -2.82 6.46 -7.19
N LEU A 165 -2.69 6.93 -5.94
CA LEU A 165 -3.20 6.18 -4.77
C LEU A 165 -4.73 6.20 -4.68
N ARG A 166 -5.37 7.33 -5.04
CA ARG A 166 -6.84 7.42 -5.06
C ARG A 166 -7.46 6.39 -6.01
N GLY A 167 -6.94 6.31 -7.24
CA GLY A 167 -7.40 5.34 -8.24
C GLY A 167 -7.19 3.90 -7.79
N GLU A 168 -6.01 3.58 -7.24
CA GLU A 168 -5.74 2.24 -6.70
C GLU A 168 -6.68 1.86 -5.54
N ALA A 169 -6.92 2.79 -4.62
CA ALA A 169 -7.84 2.60 -3.50
C ALA A 169 -9.28 2.33 -3.97
N GLY A 170 -9.71 3.01 -5.04
CA GLY A 170 -11.07 2.93 -5.58
C GLY A 170 -11.31 1.82 -6.59
N GLN A 171 -10.31 0.98 -6.90
CA GLN A 171 -10.50 -0.09 -7.88
C GLN A 171 -11.58 -1.08 -7.45
N LYS A 172 -12.52 -1.34 -8.38
CA LYS A 172 -13.53 -2.37 -8.24
C LYS A 172 -12.92 -3.74 -8.48
N ARG A 173 -12.74 -4.51 -7.42
CA ARG A 173 -12.13 -5.85 -7.43
C ARG A 173 -13.18 -6.96 -7.47
N THR A 174 -14.12 -6.84 -8.42
CA THR A 174 -15.26 -7.76 -8.53
C THR A 174 -14.78 -9.19 -8.78
N GLY A 175 -15.28 -10.14 -8.00
CA GLY A 175 -14.88 -11.55 -8.06
C GLY A 175 -13.74 -11.93 -7.11
N GLU A 176 -13.04 -10.95 -6.51
CA GLU A 176 -11.99 -11.23 -5.53
C GLU A 176 -12.58 -11.51 -4.14
N PRO A 177 -12.17 -12.60 -3.44
CA PRO A 177 -12.75 -12.99 -2.16
C PRO A 177 -12.68 -11.89 -1.08
N TYR A 178 -11.52 -11.24 -0.93
CA TYR A 178 -11.36 -10.17 0.05
C TYR A 178 -12.28 -8.99 -0.24
N TYR A 179 -12.41 -8.60 -1.51
CA TYR A 179 -13.32 -7.52 -1.92
C TYR A 179 -14.78 -7.88 -1.60
N ALA A 180 -15.21 -9.12 -1.90
CA ALA A 180 -16.56 -9.58 -1.57
C ALA A 180 -16.86 -9.52 -0.06
N SER A 181 -15.94 -10.00 0.78
CA SER A 181 -16.06 -9.91 2.25
C SER A 181 -16.08 -8.45 2.72
N ALA A 182 -15.31 -7.58 2.08
CA ALA A 182 -15.26 -6.17 2.43
C ALA A 182 -16.53 -5.42 2.04
N ILE A 183 -17.11 -5.69 0.88
CA ILE A 183 -18.45 -5.18 0.51
C ILE A 183 -19.50 -5.66 1.51
N LYS A 184 -19.42 -6.94 1.93
CA LYS A 184 -20.32 -7.48 2.96
C LYS A 184 -20.19 -6.73 4.28
N PHE A 185 -18.98 -6.35 4.71
CA PHE A 185 -18.79 -5.63 5.97
C PHE A 185 -19.09 -4.12 5.85
N PHE A 186 -18.42 -3.42 4.94
CA PHE A 186 -18.49 -1.96 4.83
C PHE A 186 -19.76 -1.43 4.15
N LYS A 187 -20.45 -2.27 3.36
CA LYS A 187 -21.61 -1.87 2.55
C LYS A 187 -21.32 -0.68 1.62
N GLU A 188 -20.05 -0.53 1.23
CA GLU A 188 -19.54 0.57 0.43
C GLU A 188 -18.50 0.00 -0.53
N ALA A 189 -18.57 0.37 -1.82
CA ALA A 189 -17.67 -0.16 -2.84
C ALA A 189 -16.31 0.54 -2.88
N ASP A 190 -16.29 1.81 -2.47
CA ASP A 190 -15.08 2.65 -2.41
C ASP A 190 -14.77 3.04 -0.95
N TRP A 191 -14.81 2.05 -0.05
CA TRP A 191 -14.73 2.30 1.39
C TRP A 191 -13.38 2.88 1.83
N VAL A 192 -12.31 2.59 1.08
CA VAL A 192 -10.97 3.09 1.36
C VAL A 192 -10.91 4.60 1.11
N ASN A 193 -11.37 5.06 -0.07
CA ASN A 193 -11.44 6.50 -0.33
C ASN A 193 -12.44 7.19 0.58
N LYS A 194 -13.63 6.60 0.79
CA LYS A 194 -14.64 7.17 1.70
C LYS A 194 -14.09 7.41 3.09
N TYR A 195 -13.27 6.49 3.60
CA TYR A 195 -12.65 6.64 4.92
C TYR A 195 -11.54 7.70 4.94
N ILE A 196 -10.57 7.65 4.01
CA ILE A 196 -9.48 8.64 4.02
C ILE A 196 -9.99 10.06 3.73
N GLU A 197 -11.07 10.20 2.95
CA GLU A 197 -11.69 11.49 2.65
C GLU A 197 -12.28 12.17 3.89
N THR A 198 -12.71 11.43 4.92
CA THR A 198 -13.17 12.05 6.19
C THR A 198 -12.06 12.82 6.90
N ALA A 199 -10.80 12.42 6.68
CA ALA A 199 -9.63 13.09 7.22
C ALA A 199 -9.13 14.23 6.33
N PHE A 200 -9.47 14.25 5.04
CA PHE A 200 -9.17 15.38 4.16
C PHE A 200 -10.19 16.53 4.26
N ASP A 201 -11.43 16.22 4.63
CA ASP A 201 -12.52 17.19 4.69
C ASP A 201 -12.18 18.39 5.60
N SER A 202 -12.34 19.61 5.08
CA SER A 202 -12.12 20.84 5.85
C SER A 202 -13.18 21.05 6.93
N SER A 203 -14.35 20.43 6.79
CA SER A 203 -15.44 20.44 7.78
C SER A 203 -15.34 19.30 8.80
N SER A 204 -14.31 18.45 8.71
CA SER A 204 -14.09 17.33 9.62
C SER A 204 -13.99 17.79 11.07
N THR A 205 -14.76 17.14 11.96
CA THR A 205 -14.70 17.36 13.41
C THR A 205 -13.63 16.51 14.09
N LEU A 206 -12.86 15.73 13.33
CA LEU A 206 -11.79 14.89 13.85
C LEU A 206 -10.63 15.74 14.37
N ALA A 207 -10.03 15.30 15.48
CA ALA A 207 -8.81 15.91 15.98
C ALA A 207 -7.67 15.79 14.93
N THR A 208 -6.79 16.80 14.88
CA THR A 208 -5.64 16.81 13.94
C THR A 208 -4.83 15.52 14.02
N ALA A 209 -4.48 15.06 15.23
CA ALA A 209 -3.72 13.82 15.41
C ALA A 209 -4.42 12.60 14.78
N ALA A 210 -5.75 12.48 14.96
CA ALA A 210 -6.52 11.40 14.32
C ALA A 210 -6.51 11.51 12.80
N ARG A 211 -6.66 12.72 12.24
CA ARG A 211 -6.63 12.93 10.79
C ARG A 211 -5.30 12.52 10.18
N LEU A 212 -4.18 12.89 10.81
CA LEU A 212 -2.84 12.51 10.36
C LEU A 212 -2.69 10.99 10.32
N GLU A 213 -3.10 10.30 11.37
CA GLU A 213 -3.03 8.83 11.43
C GLU A 213 -3.93 8.14 10.40
N ILE A 214 -5.16 8.64 10.21
CA ILE A 214 -6.07 8.11 9.19
C ILE A 214 -5.44 8.23 7.81
N ILE A 215 -4.87 9.39 7.46
CA ILE A 215 -4.26 9.61 6.16
C ILE A 215 -3.05 8.71 5.98
N GLU A 216 -2.11 8.75 6.93
CA GLU A 216 -0.86 8.00 6.81
C GLU A 216 -1.14 6.50 6.68
N LYS A 217 -1.93 5.94 7.61
CA LYS A 217 -2.12 4.49 7.68
C LYS A 217 -3.07 3.96 6.61
N THR A 218 -4.08 4.74 6.21
CA THR A 218 -4.95 4.30 5.11
C THR A 218 -4.20 4.27 3.80
N ALA A 219 -3.49 5.35 3.45
CA ALA A 219 -2.69 5.42 2.22
C ALA A 219 -1.58 4.37 2.20
N ARG A 220 -0.88 4.20 3.33
CA ARG A 220 0.25 3.28 3.42
C ARG A 220 -0.15 1.81 3.49
N ASP A 221 -1.13 1.48 4.31
CA ASP A 221 -1.40 0.09 4.67
C ASP A 221 -2.68 -0.42 4.00
N ASN A 222 -3.77 0.34 3.99
CA ASN A 222 -5.04 -0.14 3.42
C ASN A 222 -4.96 -0.23 1.89
N VAL A 223 -4.48 0.83 1.22
CA VAL A 223 -4.28 0.81 -0.25
C VAL A 223 -3.26 -0.26 -0.65
N ALA A 224 -2.16 -0.40 0.09
CA ALA A 224 -1.13 -1.39 -0.20
C ALA A 224 -1.65 -2.82 -0.10
N VAL A 225 -2.39 -3.16 0.96
CA VAL A 225 -2.92 -4.52 1.15
C VAL A 225 -3.90 -4.88 0.04
N GLN A 226 -4.77 -3.93 -0.34
CA GLN A 226 -5.71 -4.12 -1.44
C GLN A 226 -5.00 -4.39 -2.76
N ALA A 227 -3.99 -3.58 -3.08
CA ALA A 227 -3.20 -3.71 -4.30
C ALA A 227 -2.48 -5.07 -4.34
N VAL A 228 -1.76 -5.41 -3.26
CA VAL A 228 -0.98 -6.65 -3.16
C VAL A 228 -1.86 -7.89 -3.20
N ILE A 229 -2.98 -7.92 -2.45
CA ILE A 229 -3.87 -9.08 -2.44
C ILE A 229 -4.56 -9.26 -3.78
N SER A 230 -4.93 -8.16 -4.45
CA SER A 230 -5.54 -8.19 -5.79
C SER A 230 -4.57 -8.77 -6.80
N ASP A 231 -3.32 -8.31 -6.81
CA ASP A 231 -2.29 -8.84 -7.71
C ASP A 231 -2.02 -10.32 -7.42
N LEU A 232 -1.85 -10.73 -6.16
CA LEU A 232 -1.66 -12.15 -5.80
C LEU A 232 -2.87 -13.00 -6.21
N TYR A 233 -4.10 -12.48 -6.06
CA TYR A 233 -5.31 -13.19 -6.46
C TYR A 233 -5.37 -13.36 -7.98
N LYS A 234 -5.15 -12.28 -8.75
CA LYS A 234 -5.13 -12.32 -10.22
C LYS A 234 -4.06 -13.29 -10.72
N ALA A 235 -2.88 -13.28 -10.10
CA ALA A 235 -1.79 -14.19 -10.42
C ALA A 235 -2.19 -15.67 -10.29
N GLN A 236 -2.93 -16.05 -9.25
CA GLN A 236 -3.36 -17.44 -9.06
C GLN A 236 -4.65 -17.82 -9.80
N ALA A 237 -5.51 -16.84 -10.11
CA ALA A 237 -6.83 -17.06 -10.71
C ALA A 237 -6.82 -17.12 -12.24
N THR A 238 -5.90 -16.40 -12.88
CA THR A 238 -5.81 -16.36 -14.35
C THR A 238 -5.46 -17.72 -14.94
N THR A 239 -5.86 -17.94 -16.20
CA THR A 239 -5.46 -19.09 -17.01
C THR A 239 -4.25 -18.79 -17.90
N ASP A 240 -3.84 -17.52 -18.01
CA ASP A 240 -2.70 -17.07 -18.80
C ASP A 240 -1.43 -17.07 -17.93
N ALA A 241 -0.43 -17.87 -18.33
CA ALA A 241 0.79 -18.04 -17.57
C ALA A 241 1.69 -16.79 -17.54
N ASP A 242 1.66 -15.99 -18.61
CA ASP A 242 2.45 -14.76 -18.71
C ASP A 242 1.82 -13.69 -17.81
N LEU A 243 0.49 -13.49 -17.91
CA LEU A 243 -0.24 -12.59 -17.01
C LEU A 243 -0.12 -13.01 -15.56
N SER A 244 -0.15 -14.33 -15.28
CA SER A 244 0.06 -14.86 -13.93
C SER A 244 1.39 -14.38 -13.36
N THR A 245 2.44 -14.33 -14.18
CA THR A 245 3.78 -13.93 -13.76
C THR A 245 3.90 -12.42 -13.60
N VAL A 246 3.27 -11.64 -14.48
CA VAL A 246 3.20 -10.17 -14.34
C VAL A 246 2.56 -9.79 -13.01
N PHE A 247 1.37 -10.32 -12.69
CA PHE A 247 0.71 -10.02 -11.42
C PHE A 247 1.51 -10.50 -10.21
N TRP A 248 2.20 -11.64 -10.30
CA TRP A 248 3.07 -12.13 -9.22
C TRP A 248 4.23 -11.18 -8.94
N ASP A 249 4.87 -10.68 -10.01
CA ASP A 249 5.95 -9.69 -9.93
C ASP A 249 5.47 -8.34 -9.38
N HIS A 250 4.29 -7.87 -9.80
CA HIS A 250 3.68 -6.64 -9.27
C HIS A 250 3.41 -6.73 -7.77
N ALA A 251 2.81 -7.84 -7.31
CA ALA A 251 2.57 -8.10 -5.89
C ALA A 251 3.87 -8.11 -5.08
N ALA A 252 4.90 -8.78 -5.58
CA ALA A 252 6.22 -8.83 -4.94
C ALA A 252 6.83 -7.43 -4.80
N ALA A 253 6.78 -6.62 -5.87
CA ALA A 253 7.31 -5.27 -5.88
C ALA A 253 6.58 -4.34 -4.88
N LYS A 254 5.25 -4.38 -4.85
CA LYS A 254 4.42 -3.56 -3.93
C LYS A 254 4.60 -3.98 -2.46
N TYR A 255 4.74 -5.28 -2.18
CA TYR A 255 4.95 -5.79 -0.83
C TYR A 255 6.37 -5.49 -0.31
N LEU A 256 7.40 -5.84 -1.10
CA LEU A 256 8.81 -5.76 -0.70
C LEU A 256 9.34 -4.32 -0.75
N GLY A 257 8.93 -3.56 -1.77
CA GLY A 257 9.43 -2.20 -2.05
C GLY A 257 10.80 -2.17 -2.75
N PRO A 258 11.35 -0.95 -2.97
CA PRO A 258 12.64 -0.74 -3.64
C PRO A 258 13.78 -1.50 -2.98
N ASP A 259 14.83 -1.85 -3.74
CA ASP A 259 16.01 -2.61 -3.29
C ASP A 259 16.68 -2.00 -2.04
N ILE A 260 17.32 -2.82 -1.20
CA ILE A 260 17.96 -2.34 0.04
C ILE A 260 19.14 -1.39 -0.22
N THR A 261 19.75 -1.50 -1.40
CA THR A 261 20.84 -0.64 -1.87
C THR A 261 20.34 0.63 -2.54
N ASP A 262 19.03 0.75 -2.76
CA ASP A 262 18.47 1.97 -3.32
C ASP A 262 18.71 3.15 -2.37
N ALA A 263 19.20 4.26 -2.91
CA ALA A 263 19.41 5.49 -2.16
C ALA A 263 18.06 6.04 -1.62
N ASN A 264 16.96 5.66 -2.26
CA ASN A 264 15.61 6.03 -1.84
C ASN A 264 15.14 5.14 -0.68
N THR A 265 14.87 5.76 0.47
CA THR A 265 14.41 5.11 1.70
C THR A 265 12.92 4.70 1.69
N ASP A 266 12.33 4.56 0.50
CA ASP A 266 10.88 4.46 0.30
C ASP A 266 10.33 3.11 0.75
N ARG A 267 11.18 2.08 0.88
CA ARG A 267 10.80 0.79 1.50
C ARG A 267 10.18 0.98 2.89
N SER A 268 10.54 2.04 3.61
CA SER A 268 9.93 2.40 4.89
C SER A 268 8.40 2.58 4.83
N GLN A 269 7.82 2.72 3.64
CA GLN A 269 6.39 2.89 3.37
C GLN A 269 5.66 1.59 2.98
N THR A 270 6.32 0.43 2.98
CA THR A 270 5.68 -0.82 2.53
C THR A 270 5.13 -1.67 3.67
N ILE A 271 4.37 -2.71 3.30
CA ILE A 271 3.92 -3.78 4.19
C ILE A 271 5.14 -4.53 4.77
N TYR A 272 6.21 -4.72 4.00
CA TYR A 272 7.46 -5.31 4.50
C TYR A 272 7.99 -4.53 5.72
N ALA A 273 8.09 -3.20 5.61
CA ALA A 273 8.55 -2.38 6.73
C ALA A 273 7.54 -2.35 7.91
N ARG A 274 6.24 -2.45 7.62
CA ARG A 274 5.21 -2.60 8.65
C ARG A 274 5.41 -3.90 9.45
N ALA A 275 5.66 -5.00 8.75
CA ALA A 275 5.91 -6.30 9.35
C ALA A 275 7.14 -6.27 10.26
N ASP A 276 8.25 -5.68 9.83
CA ASP A 276 9.45 -5.52 10.67
C ASP A 276 9.14 -4.73 11.95
N LYS A 277 8.38 -3.61 11.83
CA LYS A 277 7.97 -2.80 12.98
C LYS A 277 7.12 -3.60 13.97
N ARG A 278 6.19 -4.43 13.49
CA ARG A 278 5.30 -5.21 14.37
C ARG A 278 5.99 -6.42 14.94
N ALA A 279 6.84 -7.09 14.18
CA ALA A 279 7.63 -8.20 14.66
C ALA A 279 8.51 -7.81 15.87
N ALA A 280 9.07 -6.60 15.87
CA ALA A 280 9.81 -6.08 17.01
C ALA A 280 8.94 -6.01 18.29
N ASN A 281 7.66 -5.62 18.17
CA ASN A 281 6.76 -5.53 19.31
C ASN A 281 6.24 -6.90 19.78
N TYR A 282 6.27 -7.93 18.93
CA TYR A 282 5.70 -9.25 19.22
C TYR A 282 6.75 -10.34 19.50
N GLY A 283 8.04 -9.99 19.42
CA GLY A 283 9.14 -10.94 19.54
C GLY A 283 9.21 -11.92 18.37
N THR A 284 8.77 -11.52 17.18
CA THR A 284 8.74 -12.37 15.97
C THR A 284 9.71 -11.89 14.89
N LEU A 285 10.81 -11.25 15.32
CA LEU A 285 11.96 -11.02 14.45
C LEU A 285 12.77 -12.32 14.31
N ASP A 286 13.57 -12.39 13.25
CA ASP A 286 14.58 -13.44 13.13
C ASP A 286 15.58 -13.41 14.30
N SER A 287 16.38 -14.47 14.44
CA SER A 287 17.34 -14.60 15.55
C SER A 287 18.39 -13.49 15.59
N THR A 288 18.58 -12.74 14.50
CA THR A 288 19.50 -11.60 14.45
C THR A 288 18.81 -10.25 14.66
N GLY A 289 17.49 -10.21 14.84
CA GLY A 289 16.71 -9.00 15.08
C GLY A 289 16.60 -8.06 13.87
N LYS A 290 16.79 -8.57 12.66
CA LYS A 290 16.94 -7.79 11.43
C LYS A 290 15.68 -7.72 10.57
N PHE A 291 14.82 -8.73 10.60
CA PHE A 291 13.58 -8.78 9.81
C PHE A 291 12.49 -9.61 10.49
N ALA A 292 11.24 -9.36 10.14
CA ALA A 292 10.10 -10.14 10.59
C ALA A 292 10.10 -11.57 10.01
N LEU A 293 9.80 -12.58 10.83
CA LEU A 293 9.60 -13.95 10.34
C LEU A 293 8.50 -14.04 9.27
N ALA A 294 7.46 -13.21 9.37
CA ALA A 294 6.43 -13.08 8.34
C ALA A 294 7.01 -12.65 6.97
N ASN A 295 7.96 -11.71 6.95
CA ASN A 295 8.63 -11.30 5.71
C ASN A 295 9.43 -12.45 5.08
N LYS A 296 10.05 -13.29 5.91
CA LYS A 296 10.76 -14.49 5.44
C LYS A 296 9.81 -15.50 4.83
N ALA A 297 8.68 -15.76 5.49
CA ALA A 297 7.65 -16.65 4.97
C ALA A 297 7.10 -16.15 3.63
N VAL A 298 6.79 -14.85 3.52
CA VAL A 298 6.29 -14.26 2.27
C VAL A 298 7.31 -14.39 1.13
N ILE A 299 8.57 -14.00 1.36
CA ILE A 299 9.58 -14.03 0.29
C ILE A 299 9.92 -15.47 -0.16
N ASP A 300 9.90 -16.44 0.75
CA ASP A 300 10.10 -17.84 0.39
C ASP A 300 9.00 -18.36 -0.53
N GLU A 301 7.74 -18.01 -0.25
CA GLU A 301 6.61 -18.38 -1.11
C GLU A 301 6.66 -17.66 -2.46
N LEU A 302 7.02 -16.36 -2.48
CA LEU A 302 7.23 -15.61 -3.72
C LEU A 302 8.28 -16.27 -4.63
N LYS A 303 9.38 -16.75 -4.05
CA LYS A 303 10.48 -17.41 -4.78
C LYS A 303 10.13 -18.83 -5.23
N ALA A 304 9.41 -19.58 -4.41
CA ALA A 304 9.11 -20.99 -4.67
C ALA A 304 7.99 -21.17 -5.72
N ALA A 305 7.05 -20.23 -5.79
CA ALA A 305 5.88 -20.34 -6.66
C ALA A 305 6.15 -19.82 -8.09
N SER A 306 6.49 -20.73 -9.00
CA SER A 306 6.76 -20.43 -10.42
C SER A 306 5.60 -20.74 -11.38
N THR A 307 4.50 -21.33 -10.92
CA THR A 307 3.38 -21.76 -11.77
C THR A 307 2.04 -21.39 -11.15
N ILE A 308 0.97 -21.28 -11.95
CA ILE A 308 -0.38 -21.01 -11.44
C ILE A 308 -0.78 -21.99 -10.30
N PRO A 309 -0.61 -23.32 -10.41
CA PRO A 309 -0.93 -24.23 -9.32
C PRO A 309 -0.14 -23.97 -8.03
N SER A 310 1.18 -23.71 -8.10
CA SER A 310 1.96 -23.39 -6.89
C SER A 310 1.62 -22.02 -6.32
N ARG A 311 1.26 -21.04 -7.17
CA ARG A 311 0.79 -19.71 -6.77
C ARG A 311 -0.55 -19.74 -6.02
N LYS A 312 -1.43 -20.71 -6.27
CA LYS A 312 -2.67 -20.91 -5.48
C LYS A 312 -2.38 -21.21 -4.01
N THR A 313 -1.44 -22.11 -3.77
CA THR A 313 -0.99 -22.45 -2.42
C THR A 313 -0.26 -21.28 -1.77
N ALA A 314 0.66 -20.66 -2.51
CA ALA A 314 1.43 -19.50 -2.03
C ALA A 314 0.54 -18.29 -1.71
N TYR A 315 -0.48 -18.00 -2.53
CA TYR A 315 -1.49 -16.96 -2.27
C TYR A 315 -2.09 -17.11 -0.87
N THR A 316 -2.55 -18.32 -0.53
CA THR A 316 -3.18 -18.57 0.78
C THR A 316 -2.22 -18.33 1.92
N LYS A 317 -0.96 -18.77 1.79
CA LYS A 317 0.08 -18.58 2.81
C LYS A 317 0.51 -17.12 2.95
N ILE A 318 0.70 -16.41 1.84
CA ILE A 318 1.06 -14.98 1.86
C ILE A 318 -0.07 -14.15 2.47
N VAL A 319 -1.32 -14.39 2.08
CA VAL A 319 -2.48 -13.71 2.70
C VAL A 319 -2.58 -14.03 4.20
N THR A 320 -2.23 -15.23 4.62
CA THR A 320 -2.16 -15.59 6.05
C THR A 320 -1.11 -14.76 6.78
N GLN A 321 0.07 -14.53 6.20
CA GLN A 321 1.09 -13.65 6.79
C GLN A 321 0.64 -12.18 6.83
N ILE A 322 -0.07 -11.70 5.80
CA ILE A 322 -0.69 -10.36 5.82
C ILE A 322 -1.69 -10.24 6.98
N LYS A 323 -2.55 -11.26 7.18
CA LYS A 323 -3.47 -11.30 8.34
C LYS A 323 -2.70 -11.24 9.67
N VAL A 324 -1.61 -11.99 9.82
CA VAL A 324 -0.75 -11.94 11.02
C VAL A 324 -0.26 -10.51 11.28
N ILE A 325 0.33 -9.86 10.27
CA ILE A 325 0.88 -8.50 10.40
C ILE A 325 -0.19 -7.51 10.88
N TYR A 326 -1.38 -7.55 10.28
CA TYR A 326 -2.43 -6.58 10.61
C TYR A 326 -3.22 -6.92 11.86
N ALA A 327 -3.34 -8.20 12.23
CA ALA A 327 -3.84 -8.59 13.53
C ALA A 327 -2.89 -8.18 14.67
N GLN A 328 -1.56 -8.26 14.46
CA GLN A 328 -0.57 -7.68 15.38
C GLN A 328 -0.75 -6.16 15.52
N CYS A 329 -1.02 -5.45 14.42
CA CYS A 329 -1.36 -4.02 14.48
C CYS A 329 -2.62 -3.78 15.33
N VAL A 330 -3.74 -4.43 15.01
CA VAL A 330 -5.02 -4.24 15.70
C VAL A 330 -4.88 -4.47 17.21
N LEU A 331 -4.28 -5.58 17.62
CA LEU A 331 -4.08 -5.88 19.04
C LEU A 331 -3.18 -4.86 19.75
N ARG A 332 -2.15 -4.34 19.07
CA ARG A 332 -1.30 -3.30 19.66
C ARG A 332 -2.12 -2.05 19.97
N TYR A 333 -2.98 -1.62 19.05
CA TYR A 333 -3.77 -0.40 19.27
C TYR A 333 -4.91 -0.59 20.25
N ALA A 334 -5.52 -1.78 20.31
CA ALA A 334 -6.43 -2.11 21.41
C ALA A 334 -5.73 -1.99 22.78
N TYR A 335 -4.50 -2.50 22.91
CA TYR A 335 -3.70 -2.35 24.13
C TYR A 335 -3.29 -0.91 24.42
N LEU A 336 -2.89 -0.13 23.40
CA LEU A 336 -2.52 1.27 23.61
C LEU A 336 -3.71 2.14 24.02
N ILE A 337 -4.92 1.84 23.55
CA ILE A 337 -6.14 2.46 24.06
C ILE A 337 -6.32 2.15 25.55
N ASP A 338 -6.24 0.87 25.95
CA ASP A 338 -6.37 0.47 27.36
C ASP A 338 -5.34 1.16 28.26
N ALA A 339 -4.09 1.24 27.79
CA ALA A 339 -3.00 1.89 28.53
C ALA A 339 -3.12 3.42 28.58
N ASN A 340 -3.96 4.03 27.74
CA ASN A 340 -4.04 5.48 27.56
C ASN A 340 -5.49 5.99 27.45
N LEU A 341 -6.41 5.50 28.28
CA LEU A 341 -7.83 5.93 28.26
C LEU A 341 -8.04 7.45 28.46
N GLY A 342 -7.04 8.19 28.96
CA GLY A 342 -7.09 9.66 29.02
C GLY A 342 -6.57 10.39 27.77
N ASN A 343 -5.88 9.69 26.86
CA ASN A 343 -5.27 10.23 25.65
C ASN A 343 -5.25 9.17 24.53
N TYR A 344 -6.44 8.75 24.09
CA TYR A 344 -6.61 7.60 23.19
C TYR A 344 -6.81 7.97 21.72
N VAL A 345 -7.12 9.23 21.40
CA VAL A 345 -7.66 9.63 20.09
C VAL A 345 -6.73 9.23 18.93
N GLU A 346 -5.42 9.43 19.09
CA GLU A 346 -4.41 8.99 18.12
C GLU A 346 -4.38 7.46 17.98
N TYR A 347 -4.33 6.73 19.09
CA TYR A 347 -4.30 5.26 19.10
C TYR A 347 -5.57 4.65 18.53
N GLN A 348 -6.71 5.28 18.76
CA GLN A 348 -7.99 4.87 18.22
C GLN A 348 -8.03 5.06 16.70
N ALA A 349 -7.59 6.20 16.20
CA ALA A 349 -7.52 6.48 14.76
C ALA A 349 -6.52 5.56 14.02
N GLU A 350 -5.34 5.34 14.59
CA GLU A 350 -4.35 4.42 14.02
C GLU A 350 -4.88 2.97 14.04
N GLY A 351 -5.48 2.56 15.15
CA GLY A 351 -6.14 1.27 15.30
C GLY A 351 -7.29 1.06 14.32
N GLN A 352 -8.09 2.10 14.07
CA GLN A 352 -9.19 2.07 13.11
C GLN A 352 -8.71 1.82 11.68
N ALA A 353 -7.62 2.48 11.27
CA ALA A 353 -7.04 2.28 9.94
C ALA A 353 -6.56 0.84 9.72
N PHE A 354 -5.93 0.23 10.74
CA PHE A 354 -5.52 -1.18 10.68
C PHE A 354 -6.70 -2.15 10.79
N TRP A 355 -7.67 -1.85 11.66
CA TRP A 355 -8.88 -2.65 11.81
C TRP A 355 -9.63 -2.77 10.49
N LYS A 356 -9.74 -1.68 9.72
CA LYS A 356 -10.41 -1.70 8.40
C LYS A 356 -9.75 -2.63 7.37
N ILE A 357 -8.51 -3.07 7.59
CA ILE A 357 -7.88 -4.11 6.77
C ILE A 357 -8.33 -5.51 7.22
N LEU A 358 -8.44 -5.72 8.52
CA LEU A 358 -8.75 -7.02 9.10
C LEU A 358 -10.26 -7.31 9.19
N ALA A 359 -11.08 -6.26 9.24
CA ALA A 359 -12.51 -6.33 9.46
C ALA A 359 -13.25 -7.28 8.51
N PRO A 360 -12.96 -7.30 7.18
CA PRO A 360 -13.61 -8.25 6.26
C PRO A 360 -13.42 -9.70 6.68
N TRP A 361 -12.19 -10.08 7.07
CA TRP A 361 -11.88 -11.46 7.46
C TRP A 361 -12.44 -11.82 8.83
N VAL A 362 -12.44 -10.90 9.78
CA VAL A 362 -13.03 -11.15 11.10
C VAL A 362 -14.54 -11.30 10.96
N ASN A 363 -15.19 -10.46 10.16
CA ASN A 363 -16.62 -10.54 9.91
C ASN A 363 -17.06 -11.87 9.28
N ASP A 364 -16.20 -12.52 8.52
CA ASP A 364 -16.50 -13.84 7.94
C ASP A 364 -16.50 -14.97 8.97
N VAL A 365 -15.81 -14.81 10.10
CA VAL A 365 -15.70 -15.84 11.16
C VAL A 365 -16.41 -15.46 12.45
N ASP A 366 -16.66 -14.17 12.68
CA ASP A 366 -17.27 -13.61 13.88
C ASP A 366 -17.85 -12.21 13.61
N GLU A 367 -19.07 -12.17 13.06
CA GLU A 367 -19.79 -10.92 12.76
C GLU A 367 -20.00 -10.04 14.01
N ASN A 368 -20.35 -10.64 15.15
CA ASN A 368 -20.53 -9.90 16.41
C ASN A 368 -19.20 -9.32 16.93
N GLY A 369 -18.11 -10.09 16.85
CA GLY A 369 -16.77 -9.61 17.16
C GLY A 369 -16.31 -8.48 16.23
N ALA A 370 -16.66 -8.54 14.94
CA ALA A 370 -16.37 -7.46 14.00
C ALA A 370 -17.12 -6.17 14.35
N ILE A 371 -18.40 -6.25 14.74
CA ILE A 371 -19.16 -5.09 15.24
C ILE A 371 -18.51 -4.49 16.48
N TYR A 372 -18.10 -5.35 17.42
CA TYR A 372 -17.41 -4.90 18.63
C TYR A 372 -16.13 -4.13 18.28
N LEU A 373 -15.26 -4.72 17.45
CA LEU A 373 -13.99 -4.10 17.09
C LEU A 373 -14.16 -2.81 16.28
N ASP A 374 -15.15 -2.74 15.40
CA ASP A 374 -15.48 -1.50 14.70
C ASP A 374 -15.85 -0.38 15.69
N GLY A 375 -16.61 -0.73 16.73
CA GLY A 375 -17.01 0.22 17.76
C GLY A 375 -15.88 0.74 18.65
N ILE A 376 -14.93 -0.10 19.06
CA ILE A 376 -13.83 0.36 19.94
C ILE A 376 -12.85 1.28 19.20
N PHE A 377 -12.69 1.07 17.90
CA PHE A 377 -11.85 1.91 17.04
C PHE A 377 -12.63 3.05 16.38
N ASP A 378 -13.93 3.17 16.62
CA ASP A 378 -14.72 4.29 16.09
C ASP A 378 -14.28 5.60 16.73
N THR A 379 -13.62 6.46 15.94
CA THR A 379 -13.16 7.79 16.38
C THR A 379 -14.28 8.75 16.79
N ALA A 380 -15.55 8.39 16.54
CA ALA A 380 -16.72 9.10 17.06
C ALA A 380 -17.17 8.64 18.46
N ARG A 381 -16.57 7.57 19.01
CA ARG A 381 -16.93 6.97 20.31
C ARG A 381 -15.77 6.99 21.29
N ALA A 382 -16.05 7.39 22.53
CA ALA A 382 -15.04 7.33 23.58
C ALA A 382 -14.88 5.87 24.07
N PRO A 383 -13.65 5.34 24.20
CA PRO A 383 -13.40 4.08 24.88
C PRO A 383 -13.90 4.15 26.33
N THR A 384 -14.66 3.15 26.78
CA THR A 384 -15.39 3.20 28.05
C THR A 384 -14.84 2.29 29.16
N HIS A 385 -13.89 1.41 28.85
CA HIS A 385 -13.29 0.46 29.81
C HIS A 385 -11.84 0.11 29.42
N GLY A 386 -11.13 -0.71 30.21
CA GLY A 386 -9.71 -1.04 30.01
C GLY A 386 -9.44 -2.48 29.54
N ASP A 387 -10.41 -3.12 28.86
CA ASP A 387 -10.32 -4.53 28.48
C ASP A 387 -10.36 -4.75 26.95
N HIS A 388 -10.14 -3.70 26.16
CA HIS A 388 -10.24 -3.75 24.71
C HIS A 388 -9.25 -4.76 24.11
N PHE A 389 -8.02 -4.82 24.64
CA PHE A 389 -7.01 -5.77 24.20
C PHE A 389 -7.47 -7.22 24.35
N CYS A 390 -8.08 -7.57 25.48
CA CYS A 390 -8.51 -8.94 25.74
C CYS A 390 -9.67 -9.36 24.84
N HIS A 391 -10.67 -8.50 24.66
CA HIS A 391 -11.75 -8.75 23.71
C HIS A 391 -11.22 -8.87 22.28
N ALA A 392 -10.31 -7.97 21.87
CA ALA A 392 -9.69 -8.03 20.56
C ALA A 392 -8.88 -9.32 20.35
N LYS A 393 -8.15 -9.77 21.36
CA LYS A 393 -7.36 -11.02 21.32
C LYS A 393 -8.25 -12.24 21.14
N GLU A 394 -9.36 -12.32 21.86
CA GLU A 394 -10.33 -13.40 21.72
C GLU A 394 -10.97 -13.42 20.31
N ILE A 395 -11.41 -12.27 19.82
CA ILE A 395 -12.03 -12.14 18.49
C ILE A 395 -11.03 -12.51 17.39
N ILE A 396 -9.79 -11.99 17.45
CA ILE A 396 -8.74 -12.25 16.47
C ILE A 396 -8.31 -13.73 16.48
N ALA A 397 -8.37 -14.42 17.62
CA ALA A 397 -8.05 -15.85 17.69
C ALA A 397 -8.93 -16.70 16.76
N LYS A 398 -10.16 -16.26 16.46
CA LYS A 398 -11.09 -16.95 15.55
C LYS A 398 -10.63 -16.93 14.09
N LEU A 399 -9.66 -16.09 13.73
CA LEU A 399 -9.01 -16.13 12.42
C LEU A 399 -8.09 -17.36 12.25
N ASN A 400 -7.81 -18.11 13.32
CA ASN A 400 -6.97 -19.32 13.33
C ASN A 400 -5.57 -19.08 12.71
N LEU A 401 -4.94 -17.95 13.06
CA LEU A 401 -3.61 -17.60 12.58
C LEU A 401 -2.51 -18.45 13.27
N PRO A 402 -1.39 -18.75 12.59
CA PRO A 402 -0.31 -19.53 13.18
C PRO A 402 0.30 -18.85 14.41
N ALA A 403 0.19 -19.48 15.59
CA ALA A 403 0.65 -18.89 16.84
C ALA A 403 2.17 -18.58 16.85
N THR A 404 2.97 -19.41 16.17
CA THR A 404 4.42 -19.21 16.01
C THR A 404 4.77 -17.94 15.24
N ASP A 405 3.94 -17.58 14.28
CA ASP A 405 4.16 -16.40 13.44
C ASP A 405 3.62 -15.14 14.12
N PHE A 406 2.65 -15.32 15.03
CA PHE A 406 1.94 -14.25 15.70
C PHE A 406 2.70 -13.65 16.90
N GLY A 407 3.35 -14.49 17.72
CA GLY A 407 4.12 -14.06 18.88
C GLY A 407 3.29 -13.50 20.03
N THR A 408 3.92 -12.70 20.91
CA THR A 408 3.30 -12.09 22.10
C THR A 408 3.66 -10.62 22.19
N LEU A 409 2.65 -9.74 22.29
CA LEU A 409 2.84 -8.30 22.38
C LEU A 409 3.63 -7.93 23.65
N GLU A 410 4.67 -7.13 23.48
CA GLU A 410 5.45 -6.54 24.56
C GLU A 410 4.56 -5.85 25.61
N GLY A 411 4.89 -6.03 26.89
CA GLY A 411 4.12 -5.46 28.00
C GLY A 411 2.81 -6.19 28.35
N THR A 412 2.39 -7.20 27.57
CA THR A 412 1.11 -7.91 27.82
C THR A 412 1.24 -9.27 28.50
N ALA A 413 2.45 -9.74 28.80
CA ALA A 413 2.69 -11.07 29.36
C ALA A 413 2.00 -11.32 30.72
N GLY A 414 1.73 -10.26 31.50
CA GLY A 414 1.02 -10.33 32.77
C GLY A 414 -0.49 -10.09 32.70
N ILE A 415 -1.06 -9.87 31.50
CA ILE A 415 -2.48 -9.58 31.34
C ILE A 415 -3.25 -10.91 31.23
N ASP A 416 -4.08 -11.20 32.24
CA ASP A 416 -5.01 -12.33 32.20
C ASP A 416 -6.29 -11.93 31.46
N CYS A 417 -6.48 -12.50 30.26
CA CYS A 417 -7.68 -12.34 29.46
C CYS A 417 -8.72 -13.43 29.70
N THR A 418 -8.51 -14.32 30.67
CA THR A 418 -9.45 -15.41 30.97
C THR A 418 -10.81 -14.86 31.37
N GLY A 419 -11.88 -15.34 30.70
CA GLY A 419 -13.25 -14.91 30.96
C GLY A 419 -13.61 -13.51 30.45
N ARG A 420 -12.68 -12.79 29.83
CA ARG A 420 -12.94 -11.50 29.19
C ARG A 420 -13.40 -11.75 27.77
N THR A 421 -14.70 -11.97 27.61
CA THR A 421 -15.30 -12.21 26.31
C THR A 421 -15.98 -10.98 25.77
N ALA A 422 -15.96 -10.80 24.44
CA ALA A 422 -16.76 -9.76 23.81
C ALA A 422 -18.25 -9.88 24.23
N PRO A 423 -18.98 -8.75 24.38
CA PRO A 423 -20.40 -8.78 24.69
C PRO A 423 -21.19 -9.64 23.69
N ALA A 424 -22.17 -10.41 24.18
CA ALA A 424 -22.98 -11.29 23.33
C ALA A 424 -23.77 -10.52 22.25
N ASP A 425 -24.14 -9.27 22.54
CA ASP A 425 -24.69 -8.31 21.59
C ASP A 425 -23.82 -7.04 21.62
N ALA A 426 -22.84 -7.00 20.73
CA ALA A 426 -21.92 -5.88 20.62
C ALA A 426 -22.62 -4.58 20.19
N ALA A 427 -23.64 -4.66 19.34
CA ALA A 427 -24.37 -3.50 18.85
C ALA A 427 -25.15 -2.82 19.97
N ALA A 428 -25.89 -3.60 20.77
CA ALA A 428 -26.61 -3.08 21.94
C ALA A 428 -25.65 -2.53 22.99
N TRP A 429 -24.52 -3.21 23.23
CA TRP A 429 -23.51 -2.75 24.17
C TRP A 429 -22.92 -1.39 23.73
N LEU A 430 -22.52 -1.27 22.46
CA LEU A 430 -21.95 -0.03 21.90
C LEU A 430 -22.95 1.13 21.87
N ALA A 431 -24.25 0.87 21.72
CA ALA A 431 -25.28 1.91 21.73
C ALA A 431 -25.40 2.65 23.07
N THR A 432 -24.85 2.08 24.15
CA THR A 432 -24.80 2.72 25.48
C THR A 432 -23.54 3.56 25.69
N ALA A 433 -22.57 3.52 24.77
CA ALA A 433 -21.33 4.27 24.88
C ALA A 433 -21.57 5.77 24.64
N ALA A 434 -20.89 6.62 25.42
CA ALA A 434 -20.97 8.06 25.27
C ALA A 434 -20.27 8.53 23.97
N PRO A 435 -20.80 9.53 23.27
CA PRO A 435 -20.09 10.17 22.16
C PRO A 435 -18.82 10.86 22.68
N VAL A 436 -17.81 11.03 21.82
CA VAL A 436 -16.59 11.77 22.18
C VAL A 436 -16.96 13.25 22.41
N SER A 437 -17.17 13.65 23.67
CA SER A 437 -17.25 15.07 24.02
C SER A 437 -15.84 15.65 24.01
N ALA A 438 -15.42 16.19 22.86
CA ALA A 438 -14.22 17.01 22.65
C ALA A 438 -13.10 16.81 23.71
N ALA A 439 -12.48 15.62 23.73
CA ALA A 439 -11.31 15.40 24.57
C ALA A 439 -10.15 16.28 24.04
N PRO A 440 -9.42 17.02 24.89
CA PRO A 440 -8.33 17.87 24.45
C PRO A 440 -7.17 17.00 23.95
N ALA A 441 -6.90 17.05 22.65
CA ALA A 441 -5.75 16.39 22.05
C ALA A 441 -4.47 17.15 22.43
N THR A 442 -3.63 16.57 23.29
CA THR A 442 -2.24 17.03 23.41
C THR A 442 -1.44 16.49 22.23
N LEU A 443 -1.08 17.40 21.32
CA LEU A 443 -0.17 17.17 20.21
C LEU A 443 1.18 16.67 20.75
N ARG A 444 1.63 15.47 20.39
CA ARG A 444 3.07 15.16 20.47
C ARG A 444 3.74 15.75 19.24
N ALA A 445 4.34 16.93 19.42
CA ALA A 445 5.33 17.46 18.50
C ALA A 445 6.55 16.52 18.49
N GLY A 446 6.94 16.02 17.30
CA GLY A 446 8.03 15.07 17.09
C GLY A 446 7.58 13.60 17.23
N ILE A 447 7.60 12.78 16.18
CA ILE A 447 8.76 12.47 15.34
C ILE A 447 8.28 12.14 13.90
N PHE A 448 8.31 13.15 13.01
CA PHE A 448 8.36 12.95 11.56
C PHE A 448 9.82 12.85 11.13
N ALA A 449 10.51 11.85 11.67
CA ALA A 449 11.78 11.40 11.14
C ALA A 449 11.72 9.88 11.15
N ALA A 450 12.17 9.25 10.06
CA ALA A 450 12.45 7.84 10.03
C ALA A 450 13.31 7.47 11.25
N LEU A 451 12.69 6.93 12.31
CA LEU A 451 13.44 6.42 13.45
C LEU A 451 13.98 5.06 13.05
N ALA A 452 15.19 5.11 12.53
CA ALA A 452 16.21 4.11 12.75
C ALA A 452 16.16 3.67 14.23
N SER A 453 15.42 2.61 14.51
CA SER A 453 15.45 1.87 15.77
C SER A 453 15.97 0.46 15.49
N VAL A 454 17.18 0.41 14.93
CA VAL A 454 18.10 -0.73 15.06
C VAL A 454 19.49 -0.15 15.34
N ALA A 455 19.62 0.60 16.43
CA ALA A 455 20.91 1.10 16.91
C ALA A 455 20.83 1.48 18.40
N ALA A 456 20.40 0.55 19.26
CA ALA A 456 20.52 0.71 20.71
C ALA A 456 20.55 -0.64 21.48
N ALA A 457 21.04 -1.72 20.83
CA ALA A 457 21.34 -2.99 21.51
C ALA A 457 22.75 -3.54 21.20
N LEU A 458 23.60 -2.73 20.57
CA LEU A 458 25.05 -2.98 20.51
C LEU A 458 25.74 -1.69 20.94
N LEU A 459 25.95 -1.56 22.25
CA LEU A 459 27.00 -0.76 22.90
C LEU A 459 26.70 -0.80 24.40
N LEU A 460 27.08 -1.90 25.04
CA LEU A 460 27.65 -1.99 26.39
C LEU A 460 27.82 -3.48 26.75
N ALA A 461 29.09 -3.91 26.75
CA ALA A 461 29.66 -5.22 27.10
C ALA A 461 29.41 -6.39 26.13
#